data_AF-A0A9D7UBN2-F1
#
_entry.id   AF-A0A9D7UBN2-F1
#
_cell.length_a   1.000
_cell.length_b   1.000
_cell.length_c   1.000
_cell.angle_alpha   90.00
_cell.angle_beta   90.00
_cell.angle_gamma   90.00
#
_symmetry.space_group_name_H-M   'P 1'
#
loop_
_entity.id
_entity.type
_entity.pdbx_description
1 polymer ?
#
loop_
_entity_poly.entity_id
_entity_poly.type
_entity_poly.pdbx_seq_one_letter_code
_entity_poly.pdbx_strand_id
1 'polypeptide(L)'
;MGILGFARKIGSDRLNMACQRASEYGSFGYGAIRGIIERGLDLAGADESAPAAFRTMTISVVAHTMMTNTLMTRTPDNTINPEEQP
;
A
#
# COMPACT_ATOMS: atom_id res chain seq x y z
N MET A 1 -2.39 -23.90 -29.47
CA MET A 1 -1.28 -23.56 -28.57
C MET A 1 -1.77 -22.49 -27.60
N GLY A 2 -1.89 -22.82 -26.31
CA GLY A 2 -2.47 -21.92 -25.30
C GLY A 2 -1.44 -21.47 -24.25
N ILE A 3 -1.92 -20.77 -23.23
CA ILE A 3 -1.10 -20.16 -22.18
C ILE A 3 -0.22 -21.17 -21.43
N LEU A 4 -0.68 -22.40 -21.21
CA LEU A 4 0.13 -23.47 -20.60
C LEU A 4 1.33 -23.89 -21.46
N GLY A 5 1.17 -23.90 -22.79
CA GLY A 5 2.27 -24.14 -23.72
C GLY A 5 3.29 -23.00 -23.71
N PHE A 6 2.81 -21.79 -23.48
CA PHE A 6 3.65 -20.61 -23.35
C PHE A 6 4.46 -20.63 -22.05
N ALA A 7 3.82 -20.99 -20.92
CA ALA A 7 4.48 -21.19 -19.63
C ALA A 7 5.67 -22.16 -19.72
N ARG A 8 5.51 -23.28 -20.44
CA ARG A 8 6.60 -24.25 -20.64
C ARG A 8 7.79 -23.71 -21.46
N LYS A 9 7.58 -22.70 -22.31
CA LYS A 9 8.64 -22.11 -23.15
C LYS A 9 9.43 -21.02 -22.44
N ILE A 10 8.73 -20.13 -21.73
CA ILE A 10 9.33 -18.94 -21.12
C ILE A 10 9.53 -19.07 -19.60
N GLY A 11 8.94 -20.08 -18.98
CA GLY A 11 8.90 -20.26 -17.53
C GLY A 11 7.66 -19.62 -16.89
N SER A 12 7.26 -20.19 -15.75
CA SER A 12 6.10 -19.72 -14.99
C SER A 12 6.33 -18.32 -14.41
N ASP A 13 7.55 -18.00 -13.97
CA ASP A 13 7.88 -16.71 -13.36
C ASP A 13 7.73 -15.55 -14.35
N ARG A 14 8.30 -15.70 -15.55
CA ARG A 14 8.16 -14.71 -16.63
C ARG A 14 6.72 -14.54 -17.05
N LEU A 15 5.97 -15.64 -17.11
CA LEU A 15 4.56 -15.58 -17.44
C LEU A 15 3.78 -14.82 -16.36
N ASN A 16 4.05 -15.05 -15.08
CA ASN A 16 3.41 -14.32 -13.98
C ASN A 16 3.73 -12.83 -14.03
N MET A 17 4.98 -12.45 -14.29
CA MET A 17 5.33 -11.04 -14.46
C MET A 17 4.60 -10.39 -15.64
N ALA A 18 4.47 -11.12 -16.76
CA ALA A 18 3.71 -10.64 -17.90
C ALA A 18 2.21 -10.50 -17.59
N CYS A 19 1.63 -11.46 -16.85
CA CYS A 19 0.25 -11.39 -16.37
C CYS A 19 0.02 -10.21 -15.42
N GLN A 20 0.97 -9.94 -14.52
CA GLN A 20 0.93 -8.79 -13.61
C GLN A 20 0.90 -7.48 -14.41
N ARG A 21 1.80 -7.34 -15.39
CA ARG A 21 1.85 -6.18 -16.29
C ARG A 21 0.58 -6.04 -17.13
N ALA A 22 0.04 -7.16 -17.62
CA ALA A 22 -1.23 -7.21 -18.34
C ALA A 22 -2.40 -6.71 -17.49
N SER A 23 -2.39 -7.00 -16.18
CA SER A 23 -3.40 -6.51 -15.24
C SER A 23 -3.39 -4.99 -15.12
N GLU A 24 -2.22 -4.37 -15.13
CA GLU A 24 -2.08 -2.91 -15.09
C GLU A 24 -2.65 -2.25 -16.35
N TYR A 25 -2.57 -2.92 -17.50
CA TYR A 25 -3.18 -2.48 -18.76
C TYR A 25 -4.64 -2.93 -18.92
N GLY A 26 -5.22 -3.65 -17.95
CA GLY A 26 -6.57 -4.20 -18.03
C GLY A 26 -6.78 -5.22 -19.16
N SER A 27 -5.70 -5.83 -19.65
CA SER A 27 -5.70 -6.66 -20.87
C SER A 27 -5.13 -8.05 -20.61
N PHE A 28 -6.00 -9.03 -20.32
CA PHE A 28 -5.62 -10.38 -19.89
C PHE A 28 -5.56 -11.43 -21.01
N GLY A 29 -5.76 -11.01 -22.26
CA GLY A 29 -5.77 -11.92 -23.40
C GLY A 29 -4.38 -12.46 -23.75
N TYR A 30 -4.34 -13.65 -24.36
CA TYR A 30 -3.09 -14.25 -24.84
C TYR A 30 -2.27 -13.30 -25.74
N GLY A 31 -2.94 -12.54 -26.61
CA GLY A 31 -2.27 -11.55 -27.47
C GLY A 31 -1.58 -10.42 -26.69
N ALA A 32 -2.21 -9.94 -25.61
CA ALA A 32 -1.63 -8.91 -24.76
C ALA A 32 -0.42 -9.45 -23.97
N ILE A 33 -0.58 -10.60 -23.33
CA ILE A 33 0.51 -11.29 -22.60
C ILE A 33 1.68 -11.58 -23.54
N ARG A 34 1.40 -12.06 -24.76
CA ARG A 34 2.41 -12.30 -25.79
C ARG A 34 3.14 -11.00 -26.16
N GLY A 35 2.41 -9.91 -26.42
CA GLY A 35 3.00 -8.63 -26.76
C GLY A 35 3.87 -8.04 -25.64
N ILE A 36 3.48 -8.23 -24.39
CA ILE A 36 4.28 -7.83 -23.21
C ILE A 36 5.63 -8.56 -23.21
N ILE A 37 5.61 -9.87 -23.42
CA ILE A 37 6.82 -10.71 -23.42
C ILE A 37 7.70 -10.48 -24.64
N GLU A 38 7.12 -10.30 -25.82
CA GLU A 38 7.86 -9.99 -27.05
C GLU A 38 8.58 -8.64 -26.95
N ARG A 39 8.03 -7.70 -26.17
CA ARG A 39 8.62 -6.39 -25.92
C ARG A 39 9.51 -6.36 -24.66
N GLY A 40 9.65 -7.48 -23.95
CA GLY A 40 10.42 -7.57 -22.70
C GLY A 40 9.86 -6.75 -21.54
N LEU A 41 8.58 -6.38 -21.60
CA LEU A 41 7.92 -5.56 -20.56
C LEU A 41 7.69 -6.34 -19.26
N ASP A 42 7.77 -7.67 -19.30
CA ASP A 42 7.78 -8.55 -18.13
C ASP A 42 9.06 -8.39 -17.28
N LEU A 43 10.13 -7.87 -17.87
CA LEU A 43 11.43 -7.69 -17.20
C LEU A 43 11.62 -6.26 -16.69
N ALA A 44 10.79 -5.30 -17.12
CA ALA A 44 10.95 -3.86 -16.90
C ALA A 44 10.74 -3.39 -15.43
N GLY A 45 10.63 -4.31 -14.46
CA GLY A 45 10.61 -4.02 -13.03
C GLY A 45 11.57 -4.88 -12.20
N ALA A 46 12.32 -5.79 -12.83
CA ALA A 46 13.26 -6.68 -12.13
C ALA A 46 14.56 -5.96 -11.70
N ASP A 47 14.85 -4.80 -12.29
CA ASP A 47 15.97 -3.94 -11.86
C ASP A 47 15.66 -3.20 -10.53
N GLU A 48 14.38 -3.13 -10.15
CA GLU A 48 13.88 -2.53 -8.90
C GLU A 48 13.41 -3.63 -7.92
N SER A 49 14.15 -4.73 -7.85
CA SER A 49 14.01 -5.76 -6.80
C SER A 49 15.29 -5.93 -5.98
N ALA A 50 16.14 -4.89 -5.96
CA ALA A 50 16.84 -4.59 -4.72
C ALA A 50 15.75 -4.32 -3.66
N PRO A 51 15.86 -4.88 -2.44
CA PRO A 51 14.90 -4.57 -1.39
C PRO A 51 15.07 -3.09 -1.06
N ALA A 52 14.27 -2.22 -1.69
CA ALA A 52 14.01 -0.89 -1.20
C ALA A 52 13.41 -1.12 0.19
N ALA A 53 14.31 -1.04 1.15
CA ALA A 53 14.07 -1.16 2.56
C ALA A 53 12.72 -0.51 2.83
N PHE A 54 11.80 -1.37 3.27
CA PHE A 54 10.66 -1.06 4.10
C PHE A 54 10.72 0.41 4.47
N ARG A 55 9.96 1.23 3.73
CA ARG A 55 9.75 2.64 4.05
C ARG A 55 8.89 2.61 5.31
N THR A 56 9.55 2.23 6.40
CA THR A 56 9.11 2.32 7.77
C THR A 56 8.87 3.79 7.92
N MET A 57 7.62 4.17 7.77
CA MET A 57 7.14 5.38 8.37
C MET A 57 7.27 5.13 9.88
N THR A 58 8.47 5.36 10.42
CA THR A 58 8.70 5.39 11.86
C THR A 58 7.89 6.57 12.37
N ILE A 59 6.80 6.29 13.07
CA ILE A 59 6.10 7.28 13.87
C ILE A 59 7.09 7.74 14.94
N SER A 60 7.68 8.92 14.77
CA SER A 60 8.58 9.52 15.76
C SER A 60 7.73 10.10 16.89
N VAL A 61 7.63 9.38 18.02
CA VAL A 61 6.96 9.80 19.26
C VAL A 61 7.97 10.40 20.25
N VAL A 62 8.80 11.36 19.83
CA VAL A 62 9.71 12.04 20.78
C VAL A 62 9.60 13.55 20.70
N ALA A 63 8.95 14.09 21.73
CA ALA A 63 9.47 15.18 22.54
C ALA A 63 9.76 16.52 21.84
N HIS A 64 8.70 17.26 21.52
CA HIS A 64 8.76 18.71 21.69
C HIS A 64 8.03 19.06 22.98
N THR A 65 8.80 19.05 24.08
CA THR A 65 8.55 19.98 25.18
C THR A 65 8.45 21.38 24.58
N MET A 66 7.46 22.20 24.95
CA MET A 66 7.57 23.64 25.24
C MET A 66 6.19 24.17 25.66
N MET A 67 6.19 24.81 26.83
CA MET A 67 5.13 25.57 27.49
C MET A 67 3.95 26.07 26.62
N THR A 68 2.74 25.66 26.96
CA THR A 68 1.55 26.53 26.93
C THR A 68 0.76 26.39 28.23
N ASN A 69 1.08 27.29 29.16
CA ASN A 69 0.24 27.65 30.28
C ASN A 69 -1.06 28.28 29.74
N THR A 70 -2.20 27.60 29.87
CA THR A 70 -3.54 28.24 29.93
C THR A 70 -4.47 27.31 30.67
N LEU A 71 -4.50 27.49 31.99
CA LEU A 71 -5.62 27.19 32.86
C LEU A 71 -6.87 27.89 32.30
N MET A 72 -7.83 27.16 31.75
CA MET A 72 -9.21 27.65 31.61
C MET A 72 -10.16 26.47 31.40
N THR A 73 -10.90 26.14 32.47
CA THR A 73 -12.35 25.82 32.47
C THR A 73 -12.85 24.73 31.51
N ARG A 74 -13.51 23.64 31.90
CA ARG A 74 -14.52 23.45 32.95
C ARG A 74 -14.82 21.95 33.02
N THR A 75 -15.05 21.47 34.23
CA THR A 75 -15.54 20.14 34.61
C THR A 75 -16.83 19.75 33.87
N PRO A 76 -17.07 18.46 33.56
CA PRO A 76 -18.43 17.98 33.34
C PRO A 76 -19.15 18.00 34.68
N ASP A 77 -20.01 19.00 34.83
CA ASP A 77 -20.98 19.15 35.91
C ASP A 77 -21.93 17.95 35.90
N ASN A 78 -21.76 17.04 36.86
CA ASN A 78 -22.79 16.07 37.21
C ASN A 78 -22.67 15.71 38.68
N THR A 79 -23.19 16.58 39.54
CA THR A 79 -23.68 16.21 40.86
C THR A 79 -24.95 17.00 41.10
N ILE A 80 -26.05 16.41 40.67
CA ILE A 80 -27.39 16.74 41.13
C ILE A 80 -27.47 16.32 42.60
N ASN A 81 -27.57 17.26 43.52
CA ASN A 81 -28.19 17.08 44.84
C ASN A 81 -28.44 18.43 45.53
N PRO A 82 -29.41 18.53 46.46
CA PRO A 82 -30.62 19.29 46.19
C PRO A 82 -30.96 20.19 47.38
N GLU A 83 -30.65 21.49 47.35
CA GLU A 83 -31.11 22.37 48.43
C GLU A 83 -31.69 23.67 47.84
N GLU A 84 -33.01 23.63 47.80
CA GLU A 84 -33.94 24.69 47.51
C GLU A 84 -34.00 25.65 48.73
N GLN A 85 -34.09 26.95 48.45
CA GLN A 85 -34.77 28.01 49.23
C GLN A 85 -34.00 28.65 50.40
N PRO A 86 -34.31 29.92 50.77
CA PRO A 86 -35.64 30.50 50.96
C PRO A 86 -36.27 31.22 49.76
#